data_AF-A0A0J9Y729-F1
#
_entry.id   AF-A0A0J9Y729-F1
#
_cell.length_a   1.000
_cell.length_b   1.000
_cell.length_c   1.000
_cell.angle_alpha   90.00
_cell.angle_beta   90.00
_cell.angle_gamma   90.00
#
_symmetry.space_group_name_H-M   'P 1'
#
loop_
_entity.id
_entity.type
_entity.pdbx_description
1 polymer ?
#
loop_
_entity_poly.entity_id
_entity_poly.type
_entity_poly.pdbx_seq_one_letter_code
_entity_poly.pdbx_strand_id
1 'polypeptide(L)'
;MTAEIAYLRIHKAEPDGFIGFRDAAMGPATYRLHLHNVLRSIEKAMKFGWLAFDTFDPDEYEYYEKVENGDLNWIIPTKVLSFCGPHNKSVVENGYPYHAPEVYFDYFRTHNISTIIRLNKRMYDAKRFLDAGFEHVDLFFVDGSVPSDEIVERFINVVDSAKGGVAVHCKAGLGRTGTLIACWLMKEYGVTAAESIAWLRICRPGSVIGPQQEFLIEKQPWCWAMGSKPASTHLSQLTNKLQNMIDKECGEKNDGKPSQGDHLLVQKAKSQRTIISHAKFTSPTTPVKPLSTSGNTSARRSLRSYGDVSIPPPPISRITVSATTSTASNRPLTKCKSTRRLATIRSKPYACSGVKVNLPASVYELRPRNNNKTYSVFRFTDPAKELAPNSVALIGISARRNLSEF
;
A
#
# COMPACT_ATOMS: atom_id res chain seq x y z
N MET A 1 9.73 9.50 -22.62
CA MET A 1 10.56 8.31 -22.35
C MET A 1 9.67 7.30 -21.63
N THR A 2 9.64 6.04 -22.05
CA THR A 2 8.80 5.02 -21.41
C THR A 2 9.40 4.55 -20.08
N ALA A 3 8.58 3.95 -19.20
CA ALA A 3 9.06 3.42 -17.92
C ALA A 3 10.16 2.36 -18.10
N GLU A 4 10.00 1.50 -19.11
CA GLU A 4 10.98 0.45 -19.43
C GLU A 4 12.35 1.03 -19.82
N ILE A 5 12.36 2.05 -20.69
CA ILE A 5 13.61 2.71 -21.09
C ILE A 5 14.25 3.43 -19.89
N ALA A 6 13.45 4.07 -19.04
CA ALA A 6 13.94 4.72 -17.83
C ALA A 6 14.58 3.70 -16.87
N TYR A 7 13.90 2.58 -16.62
CA TYR A 7 14.39 1.51 -15.76
C TYR A 7 15.71 0.92 -16.29
N LEU A 8 15.79 0.60 -17.58
CA LEU A 8 17.00 0.05 -18.21
C LEU A 8 18.19 1.02 -18.16
N ARG A 9 17.97 2.34 -18.16
CA ARG A 9 19.05 3.33 -18.02
C ARG A 9 19.62 3.35 -16.61
N ILE A 10 18.74 3.29 -15.60
CA ILE A 10 19.15 3.40 -14.19
C ILE A 10 19.68 2.06 -13.68
N HIS A 11 19.12 0.93 -14.12
CA HIS A 11 19.60 -0.40 -13.75
C HIS A 11 21.05 -0.66 -14.19
N LYS A 12 21.50 -0.06 -15.30
CA LYS A 12 22.92 -0.12 -15.69
C LYS A 12 23.85 0.56 -14.69
N ALA A 13 23.37 1.54 -13.94
CA ALA A 13 24.15 2.23 -12.91
C ALA A 13 24.18 1.47 -11.58
N GLU A 14 23.25 0.53 -11.37
CA GLU A 14 23.15 -0.31 -10.16
C GLU A 14 22.93 -1.79 -10.55
N PRO A 15 24.02 -2.49 -10.92
CA PRO A 15 23.96 -3.86 -11.43
C PRO A 15 23.48 -4.87 -10.38
N ASP A 16 23.72 -4.59 -9.10
CA ASP A 16 23.24 -5.42 -7.98
C ASP A 16 21.73 -5.27 -7.74
N GLY A 17 21.08 -4.35 -8.45
CA GLY A 17 19.65 -4.11 -8.43
C GLY A 17 19.20 -3.19 -7.29
N PHE A 18 18.09 -2.49 -7.53
CA PHE A 18 17.51 -1.59 -6.53
C PHE A 18 16.77 -2.37 -5.44
N ILE A 19 17.04 -2.03 -4.19
CA ILE A 19 16.25 -2.49 -3.05
C ILE A 19 14.81 -1.99 -3.23
N GLY A 20 13.84 -2.91 -3.16
CA GLY A 20 12.43 -2.55 -3.26
C GLY A 20 11.94 -1.73 -2.06
N PHE A 21 11.08 -0.76 -2.33
CA PHE A 21 10.47 0.11 -1.32
C PHE A 21 9.58 -0.69 -0.38
N ARG A 22 9.71 -0.43 0.92
CA ARG A 22 8.86 -1.02 1.97
C ARG A 22 7.63 -0.17 2.24
N ASP A 23 6.70 -0.71 3.02
CA ASP A 23 5.58 0.04 3.58
C ASP A 23 5.92 0.67 4.95
N ALA A 24 4.94 1.36 5.51
CA ALA A 24 5.02 2.06 6.79
C ALA A 24 4.69 1.17 8.02
N ALA A 25 4.47 -0.14 7.85
CA ALA A 25 4.23 -1.03 8.98
C ALA A 25 5.47 -1.18 9.88
N MET A 26 5.21 -1.42 11.16
CA MET A 26 6.21 -1.82 12.13
C MET A 26 6.65 -3.27 11.88
N GLY A 27 7.96 -3.53 11.99
CA GLY A 27 8.53 -4.87 11.82
C GLY A 27 9.12 -5.13 10.42
N PRO A 28 9.33 -6.40 10.05
CA PRO A 28 9.88 -6.77 8.76
C PRO A 28 8.89 -6.50 7.62
N ALA A 29 9.40 -6.06 6.47
CA ALA A 29 8.57 -5.84 5.29
C ALA A 29 8.10 -7.18 4.71
N THR A 30 6.79 -7.34 4.53
CA THR A 30 6.18 -8.54 3.93
C THR A 30 6.03 -8.43 2.42
N TYR A 31 6.02 -7.21 1.89
CA TYR A 31 5.96 -6.90 0.46
C TYR A 31 6.99 -5.82 0.12
N ARG A 32 7.60 -5.93 -1.07
CA ARG A 32 8.55 -4.94 -1.59
C ARG A 32 8.08 -4.43 -2.95
N LEU A 33 7.88 -3.12 -3.03
CA LEU A 33 7.51 -2.45 -4.26
C LEU A 33 8.76 -2.17 -5.09
N HIS A 34 8.86 -2.74 -6.28
CA HIS A 34 10.00 -2.54 -7.17
C HIS A 34 9.94 -1.18 -7.89
N LEU A 35 11.10 -0.58 -8.13
CA LEU A 35 11.26 0.68 -8.87
C LEU A 35 10.57 0.65 -10.24
N HIS A 36 10.59 -0.49 -10.91
CA HIS A 36 9.91 -0.66 -12.20
C HIS A 36 8.40 -0.37 -12.12
N ASN A 37 7.74 -0.84 -11.06
CA ASN A 37 6.31 -0.60 -10.85
C ASN A 37 6.04 0.88 -10.57
N VAL A 38 6.97 1.56 -9.89
CA VAL A 38 6.90 3.01 -9.65
C VAL A 38 6.99 3.78 -10.96
N LEU A 39 7.97 3.47 -11.81
CA LEU A 39 8.12 4.12 -13.11
C LEU A 39 6.91 3.87 -14.02
N ARG A 40 6.37 2.64 -14.04
CA ARG A 40 5.13 2.32 -14.77
C ARG A 40 3.93 3.07 -14.24
N SER A 41 3.82 3.24 -12.92
CA SER A 41 2.73 4.02 -12.32
C SER A 41 2.77 5.48 -12.75
N ILE A 42 3.96 6.10 -12.82
CA ILE A 42 4.13 7.48 -13.28
C ILE A 42 3.79 7.61 -14.77
N GLU A 43 4.29 6.70 -15.60
CA GLU A 43 3.97 6.68 -17.03
C GLU A 43 2.45 6.57 -17.26
N LYS A 44 1.77 5.70 -16.52
CA LYS A 44 0.31 5.57 -16.57
C LYS A 44 -0.42 6.78 -16.01
N ALA A 45 0.05 7.36 -14.91
CA ALA A 45 -0.52 8.58 -14.34
C ALA A 45 -0.48 9.75 -15.33
N MET A 46 0.62 9.92 -16.06
CA MET A 46 0.71 10.90 -17.15
C MET A 46 -0.27 10.56 -18.29
N LYS A 47 -0.34 9.28 -18.69
CA LYS A 47 -1.25 8.83 -19.76
C LYS A 47 -2.72 9.04 -19.41
N PHE A 48 -3.11 8.83 -18.15
CA PHE A 48 -4.48 8.98 -17.67
C PHE A 48 -4.81 10.41 -17.22
N GLY A 49 -3.85 11.34 -17.29
CA GLY A 49 -4.04 12.74 -16.88
C GLY A 49 -4.15 12.95 -15.37
N TRP A 50 -3.64 12.01 -14.56
CA TRP A 50 -3.55 12.19 -13.11
C TRP A 50 -2.39 13.09 -12.71
N LEU A 51 -1.33 13.09 -13.53
CA LEU A 51 -0.13 13.88 -13.34
C LEU A 51 0.11 14.78 -14.55
N ALA A 52 0.08 16.09 -14.32
CA ALA A 52 0.31 17.12 -15.31
C ALA A 52 1.19 18.21 -14.67
N PHE A 53 2.49 18.22 -14.98
CA PHE A 53 3.46 19.14 -14.35
C PHE A 53 3.25 20.61 -14.72
N ASP A 54 2.53 20.87 -15.81
CA ASP A 54 2.13 22.20 -16.26
C ASP A 54 1.02 22.81 -15.40
N THR A 55 0.17 21.98 -14.79
CA THR A 55 -0.94 22.43 -13.92
C THR A 55 -0.76 22.02 -12.47
N PHE A 56 0.32 21.32 -12.12
CA PHE A 56 0.58 20.89 -10.75
C PHE A 56 1.05 22.08 -9.90
N ASP A 57 0.31 22.35 -8.82
CA ASP A 57 0.65 23.37 -7.83
C ASP A 57 1.43 22.73 -6.67
N PRO A 58 2.77 22.91 -6.60
CA PRO A 58 3.57 22.36 -5.51
C PRO A 58 3.30 23.06 -4.18
N ASP A 59 2.95 24.35 -4.19
CA ASP A 59 2.71 25.13 -2.97
C ASP A 59 1.41 24.68 -2.31
N GLU A 60 0.36 24.44 -3.10
CA GLU A 60 -0.89 23.86 -2.60
C GLU A 60 -0.65 22.45 -2.02
N TYR A 61 0.07 21.61 -2.77
CA TYR A 61 0.37 20.24 -2.34
C TYR A 61 1.14 20.22 -0.99
N GLU A 62 2.22 20.99 -0.88
CA GLU A 62 3.05 21.06 0.33
C GLU A 62 2.34 21.78 1.49
N TYR A 63 1.39 22.66 1.19
CA TYR A 63 0.57 23.29 2.22
C TYR A 63 -0.38 22.26 2.84
N TYR A 64 -1.15 21.54 2.03
CA TYR A 64 -2.22 20.67 2.52
C TYR A 64 -1.75 19.28 2.98
N GLU A 65 -0.55 18.81 2.60
CA GLU A 65 0.02 17.57 3.14
C GLU A 65 0.38 17.68 4.63
N LYS A 66 0.51 18.89 5.17
CA LYS A 66 0.89 19.14 6.55
C LYS A 66 -0.27 18.87 7.52
N VAL A 67 0.07 18.32 8.69
CA VAL A 67 -0.90 17.96 9.74
C VAL A 67 -1.66 19.17 10.25
N GLU A 68 -0.99 20.31 10.39
CA GLU A 68 -1.58 21.59 10.78
C GLU A 68 -2.63 22.12 9.78
N ASN A 69 -2.58 21.69 8.53
CA ASN A 69 -3.44 22.21 7.44
C ASN A 69 -4.47 21.18 6.94
N GLY A 70 -4.62 20.05 7.64
CA GLY A 70 -5.65 19.05 7.37
C GLY A 70 -5.14 17.69 6.89
N ASP A 71 -3.84 17.57 6.57
CA ASP A 71 -3.21 16.30 6.14
C ASP A 71 -4.03 15.59 5.04
N LEU A 72 -4.09 16.24 3.86
CA LEU A 72 -4.86 15.77 2.71
C LEU A 72 -4.05 15.84 1.41
N ASN A 73 -4.30 14.89 0.51
CA ASN A 73 -3.69 14.85 -0.81
C ASN A 73 -4.69 14.33 -1.85
N TRP A 74 -4.66 14.91 -3.05
CA TRP A 74 -5.34 14.36 -4.21
C TRP A 74 -4.67 13.08 -4.67
N ILE A 75 -5.46 12.03 -4.86
CA ILE A 75 -4.99 10.79 -5.51
C ILE A 75 -5.33 10.83 -6.99
N ILE A 76 -6.55 11.26 -7.31
CA ILE A 76 -6.97 11.54 -8.68
C ILE A 76 -7.55 12.96 -8.69
N PRO A 77 -6.95 13.91 -9.43
CA PRO A 77 -7.41 15.29 -9.46
C PRO A 77 -8.91 15.36 -9.70
N THR A 78 -9.62 16.18 -8.91
CA THR A 78 -11.08 16.41 -8.96
C THR A 78 -11.97 15.21 -8.62
N LYS A 79 -11.44 13.98 -8.52
CA LYS A 79 -12.26 12.77 -8.32
C LYS A 79 -12.07 12.10 -6.97
N VAL A 80 -10.84 11.90 -6.51
CA VAL A 80 -10.56 11.17 -5.25
C VAL A 80 -9.52 11.90 -4.42
N LEU A 81 -9.93 12.34 -3.23
CA LEU A 81 -9.10 12.96 -2.22
C LEU A 81 -8.93 12.00 -1.03
N SER A 82 -7.71 11.87 -0.52
CA SER A 82 -7.41 11.11 0.71
C SER A 82 -7.01 12.09 1.80
N PHE A 83 -7.55 11.92 3.02
CA PHE A 83 -7.23 12.82 4.13
C PHE A 83 -7.26 12.16 5.52
N CYS A 84 -6.71 12.85 6.51
CA CYS A 84 -6.73 12.45 7.91
C CYS A 84 -8.14 12.53 8.51
N GLY A 85 -8.47 11.60 9.42
CA GLY A 85 -9.79 11.52 10.01
C GLY A 85 -10.10 12.71 10.93
N PRO A 86 -11.20 13.45 10.70
CA PRO A 86 -11.62 14.52 11.60
C PRO A 86 -11.97 14.00 13.00
N HIS A 87 -11.96 14.92 13.96
CA HIS A 87 -12.35 14.71 15.35
C HIS A 87 -13.55 15.58 15.70
N ASN A 88 -14.18 15.34 16.84
CA ASN A 88 -15.36 16.10 17.22
C ASN A 88 -15.07 17.59 17.50
N LYS A 89 -13.83 17.97 17.78
CA LYS A 89 -13.41 19.37 18.00
C LYS A 89 -12.00 19.58 17.48
N SER A 90 -11.71 20.80 17.03
CA SER A 90 -10.34 21.18 16.71
C SER A 90 -9.59 21.47 18.00
N VAL A 91 -8.58 20.66 18.30
CA VAL A 91 -7.77 20.78 19.52
C VAL A 91 -6.33 20.39 19.24
N VAL A 92 -5.38 21.05 19.88
CA VAL A 92 -3.98 20.64 19.85
C VAL A 92 -3.71 19.81 21.10
N GLU A 93 -3.43 18.52 20.93
CA GLU A 93 -3.10 17.61 22.02
C GLU A 93 -1.66 17.14 21.87
N ASN A 94 -0.82 17.36 22.89
CA ASN A 94 0.61 17.01 22.88
C ASN A 94 1.37 17.56 21.65
N GLY A 95 0.99 18.75 21.18
CA GLY A 95 1.59 19.39 20.00
C GLY A 95 1.04 18.90 18.65
N TYR A 96 0.10 17.95 18.65
CA TYR A 96 -0.56 17.46 17.43
C TYR A 96 -1.93 18.11 17.24
N PRO A 97 -2.18 18.80 16.11
CA PRO A 97 -3.48 19.37 15.83
C PRO A 97 -4.44 18.29 15.35
N TYR A 98 -5.57 18.16 16.04
CA TYR A 98 -6.75 17.47 15.56
C TYR A 98 -7.71 18.49 14.97
N HIS A 99 -8.32 18.15 13.83
CA HIS A 99 -9.22 19.04 13.11
C HIS A 99 -10.67 18.57 13.20
N ALA A 100 -11.59 19.50 13.42
CA ALA A 100 -13.01 19.27 13.24
C ALA A 100 -13.41 19.23 11.74
N PRO A 101 -14.57 18.65 11.38
CA PRO A 101 -15.06 18.63 10.01
C PRO A 101 -15.05 19.98 9.29
N GLU A 102 -15.37 21.07 9.99
CA GLU A 102 -15.53 22.42 9.45
C GLU A 102 -14.25 22.97 8.83
N VAL A 103 -13.08 22.52 9.30
CA VAL A 103 -11.77 22.92 8.77
C VAL A 103 -11.66 22.58 7.28
N TYR A 104 -12.37 21.54 6.83
CA TYR A 104 -12.29 21.05 5.46
C TYR A 104 -13.34 21.65 4.53
N PHE A 105 -14.38 22.31 5.05
CA PHE A 105 -15.57 22.64 4.26
C PHE A 105 -15.28 23.59 3.10
N ASP A 106 -14.49 24.63 3.34
CA ASP A 106 -14.20 25.63 2.30
C ASP A 106 -13.35 25.04 1.18
N TYR A 107 -12.34 24.23 1.54
CA TYR A 107 -11.54 23.51 0.55
C TYR A 107 -12.40 22.51 -0.24
N PHE A 108 -13.26 21.75 0.44
CA PHE A 108 -14.13 20.75 -0.19
C PHE A 108 -15.14 21.38 -1.15
N ARG A 109 -15.76 22.51 -0.78
CA ARG A 109 -16.69 23.24 -1.66
C ARG A 109 -15.97 23.82 -2.88
N THR A 110 -14.83 24.46 -2.67
CA THR A 110 -14.03 25.06 -3.75
C THR A 110 -13.62 24.01 -4.78
N HIS A 111 -13.33 22.79 -4.34
CA HIS A 111 -12.91 21.69 -5.21
C HIS A 111 -14.04 20.72 -5.58
N ASN A 112 -15.31 21.13 -5.42
CA ASN A 112 -16.49 20.36 -5.80
C ASN A 112 -16.52 18.93 -5.24
N ILE A 113 -16.08 18.76 -4.00
CA ILE A 113 -16.22 17.49 -3.26
C ILE A 113 -17.67 17.37 -2.82
N SER A 114 -18.35 16.31 -3.24
CA SER A 114 -19.75 16.06 -2.93
C SER A 114 -19.95 15.06 -1.80
N THR A 115 -19.04 14.09 -1.68
CA THR A 115 -19.29 12.87 -0.89
C THR A 115 -18.08 12.54 -0.01
N ILE A 116 -18.34 12.26 1.27
CA ILE A 116 -17.36 11.90 2.28
C ILE A 116 -17.54 10.43 2.65
N ILE A 117 -16.46 9.65 2.58
CA ILE A 117 -16.45 8.24 2.98
C ILE A 117 -15.59 8.08 4.24
N ARG A 118 -16.21 7.57 5.32
CA ARG A 118 -15.54 7.26 6.58
C ARG A 118 -15.33 5.76 6.75
N LEU A 119 -14.08 5.37 7.01
CA LEU A 119 -13.67 3.96 7.15
C LEU A 119 -13.34 3.53 8.59
N ASN A 120 -13.32 4.47 9.54
CA ASN A 120 -12.96 4.24 10.94
C ASN A 120 -14.14 4.37 11.91
N LYS A 121 -13.87 4.11 13.19
CA LYS A 121 -14.83 4.35 14.27
C LYS A 121 -15.26 5.83 14.24
N ARG A 122 -16.49 6.10 14.65
CA ARG A 122 -17.08 7.45 14.64
C ARG A 122 -16.34 8.34 15.65
N MET A 123 -15.44 9.20 15.15
CA MET A 123 -14.71 10.20 15.96
C MET A 123 -15.38 11.58 15.94
N TYR A 124 -16.39 11.76 15.10
CA TYR A 124 -17.21 12.95 14.94
C TYR A 124 -18.63 12.55 14.47
N ASP A 125 -19.60 13.44 14.62
CA ASP A 125 -20.95 13.20 14.09
C ASP A 125 -21.03 13.49 12.57
N ALA A 126 -21.51 12.50 11.80
CA ALA A 126 -21.69 12.62 10.35
C ALA A 126 -22.65 13.75 9.97
N LYS A 127 -23.58 14.11 10.87
CA LYS A 127 -24.51 15.24 10.66
C LYS A 127 -23.79 16.53 10.32
N ARG A 128 -22.60 16.76 10.84
CA ARG A 128 -21.83 17.99 10.56
C ARG A 128 -21.51 18.16 9.07
N PHE A 129 -21.22 17.07 8.36
CA PHE A 129 -21.05 17.10 6.90
C PHE A 129 -22.41 17.18 6.19
N LEU A 130 -23.42 16.41 6.65
CA LEU A 130 -24.75 16.41 6.06
C LEU A 130 -25.41 17.80 6.09
N ASP A 131 -25.38 18.46 7.26
CA ASP A 131 -25.92 19.80 7.49
C ASP A 131 -25.17 20.86 6.68
N ALA A 132 -23.91 20.59 6.34
CA ALA A 132 -23.08 21.45 5.49
C ALA A 132 -23.26 21.20 3.99
N GLY A 133 -24.14 20.26 3.59
CA GLY A 133 -24.50 19.97 2.21
C GLY A 133 -23.71 18.83 1.54
N PHE A 134 -22.90 18.09 2.29
CA PHE A 134 -22.15 16.95 1.77
C PHE A 134 -22.89 15.64 2.00
N GLU A 135 -22.74 14.68 1.09
CA GLU A 135 -23.14 13.30 1.33
C GLU A 135 -22.13 12.62 2.26
N HIS A 136 -22.60 11.74 3.15
CA HIS A 136 -21.73 11.03 4.09
C HIS A 136 -22.04 9.54 4.10
N VAL A 137 -21.01 8.70 3.92
CA VAL A 137 -21.13 7.25 3.88
C VAL A 137 -20.14 6.61 4.87
N ASP A 138 -20.68 5.77 5.75
CA ASP A 138 -19.89 4.94 6.66
C ASP A 138 -19.63 3.55 6.05
N LEU A 139 -18.36 3.21 5.84
CA LEU A 139 -17.87 1.90 5.38
C LEU A 139 -16.81 1.37 6.35
N PHE A 140 -17.23 1.12 7.59
CA PHE A 140 -16.33 0.75 8.67
C PHE A 140 -15.70 -0.64 8.48
N PHE A 141 -14.39 -0.73 8.68
CA PHE A 141 -13.68 -1.98 8.97
C PHE A 141 -12.49 -1.76 9.91
N VAL A 142 -11.99 -2.85 10.49
CA VAL A 142 -11.01 -2.83 11.58
C VAL A 142 -9.67 -2.24 11.12
N ASP A 143 -9.01 -1.51 12.02
CA ASP A 143 -7.71 -0.91 11.70
C ASP A 143 -6.64 -1.98 11.49
N GLY A 144 -5.82 -1.81 10.45
CA GLY A 144 -4.81 -2.81 10.05
C GLY A 144 -5.38 -4.09 9.41
N SER A 145 -6.70 -4.25 9.32
CA SER A 145 -7.32 -5.37 8.59
C SER A 145 -7.52 -5.03 7.11
N VAL A 146 -8.07 -5.99 6.38
CA VAL A 146 -8.50 -5.84 4.98
C VAL A 146 -10.04 -5.66 4.93
N PRO A 147 -10.60 -4.99 3.91
CA PRO A 147 -12.04 -4.86 3.75
C PRO A 147 -12.66 -6.18 3.25
N SER A 148 -13.96 -6.37 3.50
CA SER A 148 -14.73 -7.45 2.87
C SER A 148 -15.12 -7.07 1.44
N ASP A 149 -15.52 -8.06 0.64
CA ASP A 149 -15.95 -7.85 -0.74
C ASP A 149 -17.11 -6.87 -0.84
N GLU A 150 -18.07 -6.94 0.08
CA GLU A 150 -19.22 -6.03 0.13
C GLU A 150 -18.81 -4.58 0.39
N ILE A 151 -17.78 -4.37 1.22
CA ILE A 151 -17.23 -3.04 1.48
C ILE A 151 -16.54 -2.50 0.22
N VAL A 152 -15.79 -3.34 -0.50
CA VAL A 152 -15.12 -2.94 -1.74
C VAL A 152 -16.14 -2.58 -2.81
N GLU A 153 -17.15 -3.42 -3.04
CA GLU A 153 -18.22 -3.16 -4.00
C GLU A 153 -18.97 -1.86 -3.67
N ARG A 154 -19.36 -1.69 -2.40
CA ARG A 154 -20.06 -0.48 -1.96
C ARG A 154 -19.21 0.76 -2.10
N PHE A 155 -17.92 0.69 -1.79
CA PHE A 155 -16.99 1.79 -2.00
C PHE A 155 -16.93 2.19 -3.48
N ILE A 156 -16.73 1.23 -4.38
CA ILE A 156 -16.68 1.48 -5.83
C ILE A 156 -17.97 2.12 -6.31
N ASN A 157 -19.14 1.60 -5.89
CA ASN A 157 -20.43 2.15 -6.28
C ASN A 157 -20.63 3.61 -5.81
N VAL A 158 -20.19 3.95 -4.59
CA VAL A 158 -20.26 5.34 -4.09
C VAL A 158 -19.35 6.25 -4.90
N VAL A 159 -18.12 5.82 -5.21
CA VAL A 159 -17.19 6.64 -6.02
C VAL A 159 -17.72 6.83 -7.45
N ASP A 160 -18.26 5.78 -8.06
CA ASP A 160 -18.79 5.84 -9.43
C ASP A 160 -20.07 6.71 -9.53
N SER A 161 -20.91 6.72 -8.49
CA SER A 161 -22.17 7.48 -8.47
C SER A 161 -22.07 8.91 -7.92
N ALA A 162 -20.94 9.27 -7.31
CA ALA A 162 -20.75 10.60 -6.74
C ALA A 162 -20.80 11.70 -7.83
N LYS A 163 -21.55 12.77 -7.53
CA LYS A 163 -21.77 13.91 -8.44
C LYS A 163 -20.52 14.79 -8.60
N GLY A 164 -19.63 14.77 -7.61
CA GLY A 164 -18.37 15.51 -7.60
C GLY A 164 -17.22 14.62 -7.12
N GLY A 165 -16.22 15.27 -6.51
CA GLY A 165 -15.10 14.60 -5.86
C GLY A 165 -15.54 13.83 -4.62
N VAL A 166 -14.80 12.76 -4.31
CA VAL A 166 -15.00 11.94 -3.11
C VAL A 166 -13.81 12.08 -2.19
N ALA A 167 -14.06 12.52 -0.96
CA ALA A 167 -13.03 12.55 0.08
C ALA A 167 -13.14 11.31 0.97
N VAL A 168 -12.06 10.55 1.08
CA VAL A 168 -12.01 9.27 1.80
C VAL A 168 -11.06 9.41 2.96
N HIS A 169 -11.49 9.00 4.16
CA HIS A 169 -10.63 8.98 5.33
C HIS A 169 -10.80 7.72 6.18
N CYS A 170 -9.75 7.41 6.93
CA CYS A 170 -9.81 6.47 8.05
C CYS A 170 -9.35 7.19 9.32
N LYS A 171 -8.33 6.67 10.02
CA LYS A 171 -7.68 7.42 11.11
C LYS A 171 -6.62 8.37 10.54
N ALA A 172 -5.58 7.83 9.91
CA ALA A 172 -4.49 8.61 9.30
C ALA A 172 -4.68 8.85 7.78
N GLY A 173 -5.72 8.30 7.17
CA GLY A 173 -5.91 8.40 5.72
C GLY A 173 -4.86 7.64 4.89
N LEU A 174 -4.29 6.54 5.40
CA LEU A 174 -3.19 5.81 4.74
C LEU A 174 -3.53 4.37 4.38
N GLY A 175 -3.64 3.48 5.39
CA GLY A 175 -3.85 2.04 5.17
C GLY A 175 -5.20 1.73 4.52
N ARG A 176 -6.27 1.75 5.33
CA ARG A 176 -7.65 1.44 4.89
C ARG A 176 -8.10 2.28 3.69
N THR A 177 -7.79 3.58 3.75
CA THR A 177 -8.10 4.55 2.69
C THR A 177 -7.41 4.17 1.40
N GLY A 178 -6.08 3.97 1.43
CA GLY A 178 -5.32 3.57 0.25
C GLY A 178 -5.78 2.23 -0.31
N THR A 179 -6.14 1.25 0.53
CA THR A 179 -6.63 -0.06 0.08
C THR A 179 -7.89 0.06 -0.78
N LEU A 180 -8.91 0.79 -0.31
CA LEU A 180 -10.15 0.94 -1.08
C LEU A 180 -9.97 1.79 -2.33
N ILE A 181 -9.19 2.87 -2.24
CA ILE A 181 -8.85 3.69 -3.43
C ILE A 181 -8.09 2.84 -4.46
N ALA A 182 -7.15 1.99 -4.05
CA ALA A 182 -6.45 1.08 -4.94
C ALA A 182 -7.39 0.09 -5.64
N CYS A 183 -8.36 -0.50 -4.92
CA CYS A 183 -9.38 -1.35 -5.55
C CYS A 183 -10.15 -0.61 -6.66
N TRP A 184 -10.55 0.64 -6.40
CA TRP A 184 -11.22 1.46 -7.42
C TRP A 184 -10.28 1.82 -8.58
N LEU A 185 -9.01 2.17 -8.34
CA LEU A 185 -8.03 2.43 -9.41
C LEU A 185 -7.84 1.21 -10.32
N MET A 186 -7.69 0.02 -9.73
CA MET A 186 -7.57 -1.22 -10.48
C MET A 186 -8.82 -1.48 -11.32
N LYS A 187 -10.02 -1.27 -10.76
CA LYS A 187 -11.28 -1.41 -11.49
C LYS A 187 -11.41 -0.40 -12.62
N GLU A 188 -11.15 0.87 -12.36
CA GLU A 188 -11.48 1.95 -13.30
C GLU A 188 -10.45 2.05 -14.43
N TYR A 189 -9.17 1.83 -14.13
CA TYR A 189 -8.08 2.09 -15.06
C TYR A 189 -7.28 0.85 -15.47
N GLY A 190 -7.60 -0.33 -14.91
CA GLY A 190 -6.88 -1.57 -15.21
C GLY A 190 -5.42 -1.53 -14.79
N VAL A 191 -5.05 -0.65 -13.86
CA VAL A 191 -3.70 -0.64 -13.27
C VAL A 191 -3.51 -1.87 -12.39
N THR A 192 -2.27 -2.33 -12.25
CA THR A 192 -1.93 -3.41 -11.32
C THR A 192 -2.00 -2.92 -9.88
N ALA A 193 -2.09 -3.84 -8.93
CA ALA A 193 -1.99 -3.55 -7.51
C ALA A 193 -0.67 -2.85 -7.16
N ALA A 194 0.45 -3.32 -7.74
CA ALA A 194 1.76 -2.71 -7.53
C ALA A 194 1.82 -1.26 -8.03
N GLU A 195 1.29 -0.99 -9.22
CA GLU A 195 1.22 0.37 -9.77
C GLU A 195 0.27 1.26 -8.97
N SER A 196 -0.84 0.72 -8.48
CA SER A 196 -1.79 1.45 -7.62
C SER A 196 -1.16 1.84 -6.29
N ILE A 197 -0.46 0.91 -5.64
CA ILE A 197 0.29 1.16 -4.40
C ILE A 197 1.37 2.22 -4.65
N ALA A 198 2.09 2.12 -5.77
CA ALA A 198 3.11 3.10 -6.13
C ALA A 198 2.53 4.50 -6.29
N TRP A 199 1.45 4.64 -7.09
CA TRP A 199 0.80 5.92 -7.32
C TRP A 199 0.26 6.55 -6.03
N LEU A 200 -0.42 5.76 -5.21
CA LEU A 200 -0.90 6.19 -3.91
C LEU A 200 0.23 6.68 -3.00
N ARG A 201 1.39 6.03 -3.01
CA ARG A 201 2.55 6.43 -2.20
C ARG A 201 3.29 7.64 -2.76
N ILE A 202 3.23 7.87 -4.07
CA ILE A 202 3.72 9.11 -4.68
C ILE A 202 2.84 10.28 -4.25
N CYS A 203 1.52 10.13 -4.30
CA CYS A 203 0.58 11.19 -3.93
C CYS A 203 0.47 11.39 -2.42
N ARG A 204 0.55 10.31 -1.65
CA ARG A 204 0.38 10.28 -0.19
C ARG A 204 1.24 9.20 0.44
N PRO A 205 2.47 9.54 0.87
CA PRO A 205 3.43 8.58 1.41
C PRO A 205 2.88 7.73 2.56
N GLY A 206 3.22 6.44 2.56
CA GLY A 206 2.78 5.49 3.59
C GLY A 206 1.42 4.82 3.32
N SER A 207 0.74 5.15 2.23
CA SER A 207 -0.51 4.50 1.83
C SER A 207 -0.35 2.99 1.59
N VAL A 208 -1.40 2.23 1.96
CA VAL A 208 -1.47 0.75 1.95
C VAL A 208 -0.42 0.11 2.87
N ILE A 209 -0.87 -0.46 3.99
CA ILE A 209 0.00 -0.86 5.10
C ILE A 209 -0.16 -2.35 5.43
N GLY A 210 0.96 -3.05 5.59
CA GLY A 210 1.02 -4.42 6.10
C GLY A 210 0.25 -5.41 5.22
N PRO A 211 -0.66 -6.23 5.80
CA PRO A 211 -1.42 -7.26 5.08
C PRO A 211 -2.28 -6.72 3.91
N GLN A 212 -2.59 -5.43 3.91
CA GLN A 212 -3.37 -4.79 2.84
C GLN A 212 -2.66 -4.83 1.49
N GLN A 213 -1.33 -4.94 1.47
CA GLN A 213 -0.57 -5.05 0.22
C GLN A 213 -0.85 -6.38 -0.47
N GLU A 214 -0.78 -7.49 0.27
CA GLU A 214 -1.06 -8.83 -0.27
C GLU A 214 -2.52 -8.94 -0.73
N PHE A 215 -3.45 -8.41 0.08
CA PHE A 215 -4.86 -8.33 -0.30
C PHE A 215 -5.07 -7.67 -1.66
N LEU A 216 -4.37 -6.57 -1.97
CA LEU A 216 -4.51 -5.92 -3.28
C LEU A 216 -3.97 -6.80 -4.42
N ILE A 217 -2.88 -7.55 -4.20
CA ILE A 217 -2.36 -8.50 -5.19
C ILE A 217 -3.43 -9.57 -5.49
N GLU A 218 -4.01 -10.16 -4.44
CA GLU A 218 -5.06 -11.18 -4.55
C GLU A 218 -6.34 -10.64 -5.18
N LYS A 219 -6.71 -9.39 -4.86
CA LYS A 219 -7.96 -8.75 -5.31
C LYS A 219 -7.88 -8.19 -6.73
N GLN A 220 -6.68 -8.01 -7.28
CA GLN A 220 -6.47 -7.41 -8.60
C GLN A 220 -7.31 -8.07 -9.73
N PRO A 221 -7.35 -9.40 -9.91
CA PRO A 221 -8.14 -10.01 -10.98
C PRO A 221 -9.64 -9.73 -10.84
N TRP A 222 -10.14 -9.69 -9.60
CA TRP A 222 -11.54 -9.41 -9.32
C TRP A 222 -11.88 -7.94 -9.62
N CYS A 223 -11.03 -6.99 -9.22
CA CYS A 223 -11.23 -5.58 -9.56
C CYS A 223 -11.21 -5.35 -11.08
N TRP A 224 -10.28 -5.97 -11.80
CA TRP A 224 -10.22 -5.90 -13.27
C TRP A 224 -11.46 -6.49 -13.95
N ALA A 225 -12.00 -7.59 -13.41
CA ALA A 225 -13.23 -8.19 -13.92
C ALA A 225 -14.44 -7.27 -13.75
N MET A 226 -14.53 -6.51 -12.66
CA MET A 226 -15.58 -5.49 -12.46
C MET A 226 -15.48 -4.33 -13.45
N GLY A 227 -14.27 -3.92 -13.82
CA GLY A 227 -14.02 -2.81 -14.75
C GLY A 227 -14.26 -3.17 -16.21
N SER A 228 -14.20 -4.46 -16.52
CA SER A 228 -14.47 -4.99 -17.86
C SER A 228 -15.95 -4.78 -18.17
N LYS A 229 -16.28 -3.67 -18.85
CA LYS A 229 -17.61 -3.48 -19.44
C LYS A 229 -17.95 -4.77 -20.20
N PRO A 230 -19.10 -5.43 -19.95
CA PRO A 230 -19.44 -6.65 -20.66
C PRO A 230 -19.35 -6.34 -22.15
N ALA A 231 -18.55 -7.12 -22.86
CA ALA A 231 -18.22 -6.90 -24.26
C ALA A 231 -19.51 -6.87 -25.09
N SER A 232 -20.03 -5.66 -25.33
CA SER A 232 -21.14 -5.31 -26.20
C SER A 232 -22.47 -6.07 -25.94
N THR A 233 -23.54 -5.30 -26.00
CA THR A 233 -24.92 -5.75 -26.25
C THR A 233 -25.06 -6.81 -27.35
N HIS A 234 -24.06 -7.00 -28.22
CA HIS A 234 -24.04 -8.01 -29.26
C HIS A 234 -23.86 -9.44 -28.72
N LEU A 235 -23.06 -9.66 -27.66
CA LEU A 235 -22.89 -11.01 -27.10
C LEU A 235 -24.13 -11.44 -26.31
N SER A 236 -24.76 -10.52 -25.58
CA SER A 236 -26.03 -10.76 -24.91
C SER A 236 -27.20 -10.90 -25.89
N GLN A 237 -27.21 -10.13 -26.99
CA GLN A 237 -28.16 -10.33 -28.09
C GLN A 237 -27.93 -11.66 -28.81
N LEU A 238 -26.69 -12.07 -29.04
CA LEU A 238 -26.37 -13.37 -29.64
C LEU A 238 -26.78 -14.52 -28.72
N THR A 239 -26.52 -14.43 -27.41
CA THR A 239 -26.97 -15.46 -26.45
C THR A 239 -28.48 -15.49 -26.34
N ASN A 240 -29.16 -14.35 -26.36
CA ASN A 240 -30.62 -14.30 -26.35
C ASN A 240 -31.22 -14.81 -27.67
N LYS A 241 -30.55 -14.55 -28.81
CA LYS A 241 -30.97 -15.05 -30.12
C LYS A 241 -30.74 -16.56 -30.25
N LEU A 242 -29.63 -17.09 -29.72
CA LEU A 242 -29.38 -18.52 -29.59
C LEU A 242 -30.38 -19.18 -28.65
N GLN A 243 -30.68 -18.57 -27.50
CA GLN A 243 -31.68 -19.10 -26.56
C GLN A 243 -33.07 -19.13 -27.21
N ASN A 244 -33.47 -18.06 -27.91
CA ASN A 244 -34.73 -18.03 -28.64
C ASN A 244 -34.78 -19.01 -29.83
N MET A 245 -33.64 -19.37 -30.42
CA MET A 245 -33.55 -20.41 -31.45
C MET A 245 -33.68 -21.81 -30.84
N ILE A 246 -33.02 -22.06 -29.70
CA ILE A 246 -33.12 -23.31 -28.95
C ILE A 246 -34.54 -23.51 -28.42
N ASP A 247 -35.17 -22.47 -27.89
CA ASP A 247 -36.54 -22.52 -27.39
C ASP A 247 -37.57 -22.68 -28.52
N LYS A 248 -37.25 -22.21 -29.74
CA LYS A 248 -38.05 -22.47 -30.95
C LYS A 248 -37.87 -23.91 -31.47
N GLU A 249 -36.67 -24.47 -31.41
CA GLU A 249 -36.41 -25.86 -31.82
C GLU A 249 -36.90 -26.88 -30.77
N CYS A 250 -36.96 -26.52 -29.49
CA CYS A 250 -37.56 -27.33 -28.42
C CYS A 250 -39.08 -27.08 -28.23
N GLY A 251 -39.67 -26.19 -29.03
CA GLY A 251 -41.06 -25.74 -28.91
C GLY A 251 -42.12 -26.64 -29.57
N GLU A 252 -41.74 -27.77 -30.17
CA GLU A 252 -42.70 -28.78 -30.66
C GLU A 252 -42.52 -30.12 -29.91
N LYS A 253 -43.33 -30.24 -28.85
CA LYS A 253 -43.75 -31.40 -28.03
C LYS A 253 -43.04 -32.75 -28.23
N ASN A 254 -42.63 -33.35 -27.10
CA ASN A 254 -43.20 -34.63 -26.63
C ASN A 254 -42.86 -34.92 -25.15
N ASP A 255 -43.89 -35.29 -24.38
CA ASP A 255 -43.85 -35.68 -22.97
C ASP A 255 -43.08 -36.99 -22.73
N GLY A 256 -41.75 -36.94 -22.76
CA GLY A 256 -40.86 -38.06 -22.44
C GLY A 256 -39.93 -37.73 -21.28
N LYS A 257 -39.84 -38.62 -20.29
CA LYS A 257 -38.81 -38.51 -19.22
C LYS A 257 -37.41 -38.42 -19.86
N PRO A 258 -36.54 -37.51 -19.38
CA PRO A 258 -35.23 -37.30 -19.98
C PRO A 258 -34.40 -38.57 -19.92
N SER A 259 -33.75 -38.92 -21.04
CA SER A 259 -32.92 -40.10 -21.14
C SER A 259 -31.58 -39.88 -20.43
N GLN A 260 -30.87 -40.96 -20.11
CA GLN A 260 -29.54 -40.90 -19.50
C GLN A 260 -28.52 -40.13 -20.38
N GLY A 261 -28.74 -40.09 -21.70
CA GLY A 261 -27.94 -39.32 -22.65
C GLY A 261 -28.13 -37.81 -22.52
N ASP A 262 -29.37 -37.35 -22.28
CA ASP A 262 -29.69 -35.92 -22.12
C ASP A 262 -29.06 -35.36 -20.84
N HIS A 263 -29.04 -36.17 -19.78
CA HIS A 263 -28.40 -35.81 -18.52
C HIS A 263 -26.87 -35.69 -18.65
N LEU A 264 -26.25 -36.52 -19.52
CA LEU A 264 -24.81 -36.41 -19.82
C LEU A 264 -24.48 -35.18 -20.69
N LEU A 265 -25.34 -34.82 -21.64
CA LEU A 265 -25.17 -33.62 -22.47
C LEU A 265 -25.24 -32.34 -21.63
N VAL A 266 -26.18 -32.26 -20.69
CA VAL A 266 -26.27 -31.14 -19.75
C VAL A 266 -25.05 -31.07 -18.82
N GLN A 267 -24.53 -32.22 -18.36
CA GLN A 267 -23.29 -32.25 -17.58
C GLN A 267 -22.06 -31.85 -18.40
N LYS A 268 -21.99 -32.20 -19.68
CA LYS A 268 -20.92 -31.79 -20.61
C LYS A 268 -20.96 -30.28 -20.91
N ALA A 269 -22.14 -29.70 -21.06
CA ALA A 269 -22.31 -28.25 -21.21
C ALA A 269 -21.92 -27.48 -19.94
N LYS A 270 -22.25 -28.03 -18.75
CA LYS A 270 -21.83 -27.46 -17.46
C LYS A 270 -20.32 -27.57 -17.24
N SER A 271 -19.67 -28.67 -17.63
CA SER A 271 -18.21 -28.81 -17.50
C SER A 271 -17.43 -27.94 -18.49
N GLN A 272 -17.97 -27.67 -19.69
CA GLN A 272 -17.38 -26.72 -20.64
C GLN A 272 -17.43 -25.26 -20.14
N ARG A 273 -18.44 -24.86 -19.35
CA ARG A 273 -18.46 -23.56 -18.67
C ARG A 273 -17.32 -23.40 -17.65
N THR A 274 -16.95 -24.46 -16.94
CA THR A 274 -15.84 -24.46 -15.96
C THR A 274 -14.45 -24.44 -16.63
N ILE A 275 -14.33 -24.93 -17.86
CA ILE A 275 -13.06 -24.94 -18.60
C ILE A 275 -12.73 -23.53 -19.14
N ILE A 276 -13.74 -22.73 -19.50
CA ILE A 276 -13.52 -21.36 -20.00
C ILE A 276 -13.06 -20.41 -18.88
N SER A 277 -13.44 -20.65 -17.61
CA SER A 277 -12.96 -19.85 -16.46
C SER A 277 -11.53 -20.19 -16.00
N HIS A 278 -10.91 -21.24 -16.55
CA HIS A 278 -9.56 -21.69 -16.17
C HIS A 278 -8.54 -21.65 -17.31
N ALA A 279 -8.83 -20.97 -18.42
CA ALA A 279 -7.85 -20.69 -19.46
C ALA A 279 -6.74 -19.77 -18.89
N LYS A 280 -5.66 -20.39 -18.42
CA LYS A 280 -4.45 -19.74 -17.92
C LYS A 280 -3.91 -18.76 -18.95
N PHE A 281 -3.97 -17.47 -18.62
CA PHE A 281 -3.18 -16.44 -19.30
C PHE A 281 -1.74 -16.55 -18.79
N THR A 282 -0.91 -17.35 -19.46
CA THR A 282 0.53 -17.39 -19.21
C THR A 282 1.17 -16.18 -19.87
N SER A 283 1.58 -15.20 -19.08
CA SER A 283 2.40 -14.07 -19.55
C SER A 283 3.84 -14.54 -19.80
N PRO A 284 4.49 -14.17 -20.93
CA PRO A 284 5.78 -14.74 -21.32
C PRO A 284 6.94 -13.97 -20.68
N THR A 285 7.39 -14.39 -19.49
CA THR A 285 8.75 -14.06 -19.01
C THR A 285 9.18 -15.03 -17.91
N THR A 286 9.66 -16.21 -18.30
CA THR A 286 10.57 -17.00 -17.46
C THR A 286 11.51 -17.80 -18.38
N PRO A 287 12.85 -17.74 -18.19
CA PRO A 287 13.78 -18.50 -19.02
C PRO A 287 13.66 -20.01 -18.76
N VAL A 288 13.40 -20.79 -19.81
CA VAL A 288 13.35 -22.25 -19.77
C VAL A 288 14.77 -22.81 -19.75
N LYS A 289 15.11 -23.63 -18.75
CA LYS A 289 16.25 -24.56 -18.81
C LYS A 289 15.79 -25.91 -19.39
N PRO A 290 16.61 -26.60 -20.21
CA PRO A 290 16.17 -27.77 -20.98
C PRO A 290 15.98 -29.03 -20.12
N LEU A 291 14.96 -29.79 -20.51
CA LEU A 291 14.52 -31.06 -19.94
C LEU A 291 15.40 -32.22 -20.44
N SER A 292 15.87 -33.09 -19.53
CA SER A 292 16.46 -34.39 -19.85
C SER A 292 15.44 -35.52 -19.68
N THR A 293 15.50 -36.47 -20.59
CA THR A 293 14.57 -37.58 -20.86
C THR A 293 14.70 -38.81 -19.95
N SER A 294 13.63 -39.64 -19.96
CA SER A 294 13.51 -41.06 -19.53
C SER A 294 13.19 -41.28 -18.04
N GLY A 295 12.24 -42.11 -17.62
CA GLY A 295 11.42 -43.11 -18.31
C GLY A 295 10.35 -43.70 -17.36
N ASN A 296 9.45 -44.49 -17.94
CA ASN A 296 8.31 -45.19 -17.30
C ASN A 296 8.73 -46.15 -16.17
N THR A 297 7.91 -46.31 -15.12
CA THR A 297 7.09 -47.54 -14.86
C THR A 297 6.35 -47.55 -13.51
N SER A 298 5.11 -48.02 -13.62
CA SER A 298 4.12 -48.64 -12.73
C SER A 298 4.45 -49.10 -11.29
N ALA A 299 3.52 -48.73 -10.39
CA ALA A 299 2.69 -49.58 -9.52
C ALA A 299 3.22 -50.33 -8.26
N ARG A 300 2.47 -50.06 -7.17
CA ARG A 300 1.93 -50.96 -6.11
C ARG A 300 2.74 -51.31 -4.83
N ARG A 301 2.03 -51.03 -3.71
CA ARG A 301 1.83 -51.82 -2.45
C ARG A 301 2.82 -51.70 -1.26
N SER A 302 2.24 -51.14 -0.17
CA SER A 302 2.00 -51.76 1.16
C SER A 302 3.16 -52.14 2.10
N LEU A 303 3.20 -51.43 3.25
CA LEU A 303 3.41 -51.88 4.65
C LEU A 303 4.28 -53.12 4.95
N ARG A 304 5.38 -52.95 5.70
CA ARG A 304 5.53 -53.35 7.13
C ARG A 304 6.94 -53.11 7.71
N SER A 305 6.93 -52.97 9.03
CA SER A 305 8.00 -52.78 10.05
C SER A 305 9.03 -53.90 10.17
N TYR A 306 10.31 -53.58 10.47
CA TYR A 306 11.06 -53.86 11.73
C TYR A 306 12.59 -53.65 11.56
N GLY A 307 13.24 -53.05 12.58
CA GLY A 307 14.56 -53.50 13.07
C GLY A 307 15.86 -52.80 12.61
N ASP A 308 16.23 -51.73 13.32
CA ASP A 308 17.50 -51.50 14.03
C ASP A 308 18.88 -51.79 13.36
N VAL A 309 19.66 -50.73 13.06
CA VAL A 309 21.14 -50.68 13.24
C VAL A 309 21.57 -49.21 13.48
N SER A 310 22.41 -49.06 14.50
CA SER A 310 23.07 -47.90 15.11
C SER A 310 23.98 -47.03 14.22
N ILE A 311 23.86 -45.69 14.32
CA ILE A 311 24.90 -44.69 13.95
C ILE A 311 24.86 -43.52 14.97
N PRO A 312 26.02 -43.01 15.46
CA PRO A 312 26.09 -42.04 16.58
C PRO A 312 25.86 -40.57 16.14
N PRO A 313 25.50 -39.65 17.08
CA PRO A 313 25.30 -38.24 16.76
C PRO A 313 26.55 -37.37 17.05
N PRO A 314 26.80 -36.31 16.25
CA PRO A 314 27.64 -35.18 16.66
C PRO A 314 26.79 -33.98 17.16
N PRO A 315 27.41 -33.01 17.86
CA PRO A 315 26.85 -32.46 19.08
C PRO A 315 26.17 -31.09 18.96
N ILE A 316 25.24 -30.86 19.89
CA ILE A 316 24.65 -29.57 20.27
C ILE A 316 25.65 -28.81 21.14
N SER A 317 26.04 -27.59 20.75
CA SER A 317 26.79 -26.67 21.60
C SER A 317 25.84 -25.78 22.40
N ARG A 318 25.69 -26.11 23.69
CA ARG A 318 25.04 -25.30 24.72
C ARG A 318 26.15 -24.60 25.51
N ILE A 319 26.18 -23.26 25.52
CA ILE A 319 27.11 -22.48 26.35
C ILE A 319 26.37 -22.03 27.61
N THR A 320 26.82 -22.55 28.74
CA THR A 320 26.53 -22.10 30.11
C THR A 320 27.66 -21.18 30.53
N VAL A 321 27.36 -19.99 31.07
CA VAL A 321 28.36 -19.18 31.79
C VAL A 321 27.87 -18.97 33.22
N SER A 322 28.72 -19.43 34.13
CA SER A 322 28.55 -19.48 35.58
C SER A 322 28.73 -18.12 36.23
N ALA A 323 27.90 -17.84 37.24
CA ALA A 323 28.03 -16.70 38.13
C ALA A 323 29.03 -17.00 39.26
N THR A 324 29.94 -16.07 39.53
CA THR A 324 30.81 -16.08 40.71
C THR A 324 30.13 -15.39 41.89
N THR A 325 30.35 -15.99 43.06
CA THR A 325 29.82 -15.64 44.38
C THR A 325 30.54 -14.45 45.01
N SER A 326 29.80 -13.59 45.70
CA SER A 326 30.31 -12.82 46.85
C SER A 326 29.33 -12.92 48.01
N THR A 327 29.88 -13.35 49.14
CA THR A 327 29.25 -13.74 50.42
C THR A 327 28.97 -12.56 51.36
N ALA A 328 28.16 -12.86 52.40
CA ALA A 328 27.89 -12.13 53.66
C ALA A 328 26.71 -11.13 53.63
N SER A 329 25.78 -11.06 54.60
CA SER A 329 25.54 -11.79 55.86
C SER A 329 24.14 -11.44 56.40
N ASN A 330 23.59 -12.36 57.20
CA ASN A 330 22.32 -12.42 57.93
C ASN A 330 21.69 -11.17 58.63
N ARG A 331 20.33 -11.12 58.55
CA ARG A 331 19.30 -10.90 59.63
C ARG A 331 18.76 -9.46 59.98
N PRO A 332 17.56 -9.31 60.64
CA PRO A 332 16.29 -8.94 59.96
C PRO A 332 15.45 -7.82 60.64
N LEU A 333 14.21 -7.58 60.12
CA LEU A 333 13.06 -6.83 60.72
C LEU A 333 13.22 -5.28 60.73
N THR A 334 12.26 -4.37 60.53
CA THR A 334 10.80 -4.26 60.78
C THR A 334 10.21 -3.12 59.91
N LYS A 335 8.87 -3.04 59.84
CA LYS A 335 8.06 -1.99 59.20
C LYS A 335 8.36 -0.57 59.72
N CYS A 336 8.38 0.43 58.82
CA CYS A 336 7.84 1.76 59.13
C CYS A 336 7.42 2.55 57.88
N LYS A 337 6.29 3.25 57.99
CA LYS A 337 5.73 4.19 57.00
C LYS A 337 6.49 5.52 57.06
N SER A 338 6.81 6.14 55.92
CA SER A 338 6.98 7.60 55.82
C SER A 338 6.92 8.09 54.38
N THR A 339 6.21 9.21 54.25
CA THR A 339 6.09 10.19 53.19
C THR A 339 7.38 10.79 52.59
N ARG A 340 7.21 11.33 51.36
CA ARG A 340 7.87 12.46 50.63
C ARG A 340 9.01 12.21 49.60
N ARG A 341 8.66 12.62 48.36
CA ARG A 341 9.36 13.43 47.33
C ARG A 341 10.76 13.06 46.79
N LEU A 342 10.78 12.98 45.44
CA LEU A 342 11.80 13.35 44.43
C LEU A 342 13.27 12.96 44.61
N ALA A 343 13.79 12.14 43.69
CA ALA A 343 14.82 12.56 42.72
C ALA A 343 15.16 11.44 41.70
N THR A 344 15.16 11.84 40.43
CA THR A 344 15.88 11.35 39.24
C THR A 344 16.91 10.21 39.38
N ILE A 345 16.72 9.11 38.65
CA ILE A 345 17.82 8.27 38.11
C ILE A 345 17.50 7.86 36.67
N ARG A 346 18.38 8.27 35.75
CA ARG A 346 18.47 7.88 34.33
C ARG A 346 18.73 6.38 34.19
N SER A 347 17.90 5.65 33.44
CA SER A 347 18.27 4.35 32.86
C SER A 347 18.92 4.56 31.49
N LYS A 348 20.13 4.00 31.30
CA LYS A 348 20.80 3.90 30.00
C LYS A 348 20.14 2.81 29.14
N PRO A 349 19.95 2.98 27.82
CA PRO A 349 19.54 1.89 26.94
C PRO A 349 20.75 1.11 26.39
N TYR A 350 20.47 -0.14 26.03
CA TYR A 350 21.36 -1.20 25.59
C TYR A 350 22.21 -0.90 24.34
N ALA A 351 23.30 -1.64 24.19
CA ALA A 351 24.24 -1.56 23.06
C ALA A 351 23.62 -2.10 21.75
N CYS A 352 23.64 -1.27 20.70
CA CYS A 352 23.37 -1.68 19.33
C CYS A 352 24.68 -2.04 18.63
N SER A 353 24.83 -3.30 18.21
CA SER A 353 25.88 -3.73 17.29
C SER A 353 25.53 -3.26 15.87
N GLY A 354 26.13 -2.16 15.43
CA GLY A 354 25.98 -1.65 14.05
C GLY A 354 26.94 -2.35 13.08
N VAL A 355 26.43 -2.76 11.92
CA VAL A 355 27.23 -3.20 10.77
C VAL A 355 27.74 -1.96 10.04
N LYS A 356 29.07 -1.85 9.84
CA LYS A 356 29.69 -0.80 9.02
C LYS A 356 29.58 -1.17 7.54
N VAL A 357 29.04 -0.28 6.72
CA VAL A 357 29.10 -0.35 5.25
C VAL A 357 29.89 0.85 4.76
N ASN A 358 30.95 0.61 3.99
CA ASN A 358 31.74 1.64 3.33
C ASN A 358 31.12 1.94 1.96
N LEU A 359 30.76 3.20 1.71
CA LEU A 359 30.39 3.70 0.39
C LEU A 359 31.59 4.48 -0.19
N PRO A 360 32.07 4.17 -1.41
CA PRO A 360 33.04 5.02 -2.08
C PRO A 360 32.39 6.32 -2.55
N ALA A 361 33.12 7.43 -2.41
CA ALA A 361 32.66 8.75 -2.84
C ALA A 361 32.55 8.79 -4.38
N SER A 362 31.33 8.84 -4.91
CA SER A 362 31.11 9.24 -6.30
C SER A 362 30.91 10.75 -6.36
N VAL A 363 31.81 11.42 -7.08
CA VAL A 363 31.77 12.87 -7.32
C VAL A 363 30.76 13.12 -8.43
N TYR A 364 29.61 13.73 -8.11
CA TYR A 364 28.72 14.30 -9.13
C TYR A 364 28.99 15.81 -9.23
N GLU A 365 29.53 16.22 -10.38
CA GLU A 365 29.74 17.63 -10.73
C GLU A 365 28.47 18.16 -11.43
N LEU A 366 27.67 18.98 -10.74
CA LEU A 366 26.52 19.66 -11.33
C LEU A 366 27.01 20.87 -12.15
N ARG A 367 26.88 20.83 -13.48
CA ARG A 367 27.10 22.00 -14.34
C ARG A 367 25.78 22.69 -14.69
N PRO A 368 25.66 24.02 -14.49
CA PRO A 368 24.51 24.78 -14.96
C PRO A 368 24.60 25.08 -16.47
N ARG A 369 23.44 25.08 -17.14
CA ARG A 369 23.28 25.43 -18.57
C ARG A 369 22.91 26.93 -18.66
N ASN A 370 23.78 27.70 -19.32
CA ASN A 370 23.80 29.16 -19.56
C ASN A 370 22.48 29.97 -19.49
N ASN A 371 22.55 31.18 -18.88
CA ASN A 371 22.61 32.45 -19.63
C ASN A 371 22.96 33.66 -18.73
N ASN A 372 24.02 34.36 -19.13
CA ASN A 372 24.42 35.75 -18.84
C ASN A 372 23.75 36.46 -17.64
N LYS A 373 24.43 36.44 -16.49
CA LYS A 373 24.55 37.56 -15.54
C LYS A 373 25.67 37.24 -14.56
N THR A 374 26.73 38.05 -14.56
CA THR A 374 27.78 38.02 -13.54
C THR A 374 27.21 38.47 -12.21
N TYR A 375 26.98 37.54 -11.29
CA TYR A 375 26.82 37.84 -9.88
C TYR A 375 28.02 37.29 -9.11
N SER A 376 28.52 38.11 -8.18
CA SER A 376 29.65 37.82 -7.29
C SER A 376 29.53 36.44 -6.66
N VAL A 377 30.62 35.67 -6.74
CA VAL A 377 30.76 34.36 -6.11
C VAL A 377 30.65 34.51 -4.60
N PHE A 378 29.46 34.26 -4.04
CA PHE A 378 29.35 33.96 -2.62
C PHE A 378 29.89 32.54 -2.41
N ARG A 379 31.13 32.46 -1.91
CA ARG A 379 31.66 31.19 -1.39
C ARG A 379 30.92 30.88 -0.10
N PHE A 380 29.95 29.96 -0.17
CA PHE A 380 29.52 29.25 1.03
C PHE A 380 30.63 28.26 1.40
N THR A 381 31.24 28.46 2.56
CA THR A 381 32.06 27.44 3.21
C THR A 381 31.16 26.28 3.58
N ASP A 382 31.36 25.13 2.96
CA ASP A 382 30.67 23.89 3.29
C ASP A 382 30.91 23.55 4.77
N PRO A 383 29.89 23.66 5.65
CA PRO A 383 30.05 23.39 7.07
C PRO A 383 30.44 21.95 7.36
N ALA A 384 30.26 21.03 6.40
CA ALA A 384 30.64 19.64 6.54
C ALA A 384 32.16 19.43 6.56
N LYS A 385 32.96 20.39 6.08
CA LYS A 385 34.43 20.29 6.08
C LYS A 385 35.08 20.56 7.44
N GLU A 386 34.34 21.14 8.38
CA GLU A 386 34.85 21.43 9.74
C GLU A 386 34.39 20.42 10.80
N LEU A 387 33.63 19.39 10.41
CA LEU A 387 33.14 18.38 11.34
C LEU A 387 34.18 17.29 11.58
N ALA A 388 34.43 16.99 12.85
CA ALA A 388 35.31 15.89 13.25
C ALA A 388 34.75 14.53 12.77
N PRO A 389 35.61 13.53 12.51
CA PRO A 389 35.15 12.18 12.17
C PRO A 389 34.21 11.64 13.27
N ASN A 390 33.06 11.08 12.86
CA ASN A 390 31.97 10.56 13.72
C ASN A 390 30.99 11.60 14.31
N SER A 391 30.89 12.78 13.72
CA SER A 391 29.84 13.74 14.05
C SER A 391 28.46 13.22 13.62
N VAL A 392 27.47 13.23 14.52
CA VAL A 392 26.06 12.92 14.21
C VAL A 392 25.33 14.22 13.91
N ALA A 393 24.88 14.41 12.68
CA ALA A 393 23.99 15.52 12.32
C ALA A 393 22.53 15.06 12.45
N LEU A 394 21.76 15.74 13.32
CA LEU A 394 20.31 15.63 13.37
C LEU A 394 19.71 16.52 12.29
N ILE A 395 19.04 15.92 11.30
CA ILE A 395 18.23 16.67 10.34
C ILE A 395 16.88 16.96 11.00
N GLY A 396 16.60 18.24 11.22
CA GLY A 396 15.26 18.72 11.59
C GLY A 396 15.13 19.22 13.03
N ILE A 397 15.67 20.40 13.34
CA ILE A 397 15.01 21.38 14.21
C ILE A 397 15.29 22.76 13.62
N SER A 398 14.25 23.48 13.23
CA SER A 398 14.33 24.91 12.88
C SER A 398 14.75 25.69 14.12
N ALA A 399 16.03 26.03 14.23
CA ALA A 399 16.49 27.02 15.18
C ALA A 399 16.19 28.42 14.62
N ARG A 400 15.17 29.09 15.17
CA ARG A 400 15.05 30.55 15.05
C ARG A 400 16.33 31.17 15.62
N ARG A 401 17.14 31.81 14.78
CA ARG A 401 18.12 32.80 15.23
C ARG A 401 17.47 34.17 15.13
N ASN A 402 17.31 34.81 16.28
CA ASN A 402 17.02 36.24 16.37
C ASN A 402 18.17 37.00 15.71
N LEU A 403 17.87 37.73 14.65
CA LEU A 403 18.72 38.79 14.12
C LEU A 403 18.27 40.09 14.79
N SER A 404 18.90 40.41 15.91
CA SER A 404 18.91 41.75 16.50
C SER A 404 20.27 41.97 17.15
N GLU A 405 21.24 42.29 16.32
CA GLU A 405 22.44 43.09 16.61
C GLU A 405 23.21 43.22 15.30
N PHE A 406 22.85 44.24 14.52
CA PHE A 406 23.71 45.17 13.79
C PHE A 406 22.83 46.24 13.12
#